data_AF-A0A381PU50-F1
#
_entry.id   AF-A0A381PU50-F1
#
_cell.length_a   1.000
_cell.length_b   1.000
_cell.length_c   1.000
_cell.angle_alpha   90.00
_cell.angle_beta   90.00
_cell.angle_gamma   90.00
#
_symmetry.space_group_name_H-M   'P 1'
#
loop_
_entity.id
_entity.type
_entity.pdbx_description
1 polymer ?
#
loop_
_entity_poly.entity_id
_entity_poly.type
_entity_poly.pdbx_seq_one_letter_code
_entity_poly.pdbx_strand_id
1 'polypeptide(L)'
;MNKKIYSITLALFLLLACLNQPAFAFPEYTSRQKALKLAAVLDHGYFKSIKISSVFVKNRGKDDYYLQAILDDGSSRKWLLNRIREWTQTDELILSGNRALVFPSAESTDFGVLEKNDFYRIVLNATAFVKTYGRHDILEAKSLVLGVRRFRILEPEDSKFLATDKQGERYRYVLELENGTREFFTYNDAFVLLQRSAFLAEVPENVKVLRKTFKVIELKKIPLQIEDELREIRRFGIEVIFDGPIQTSPDRFPYQVAELKLKDPETGRYEAQFFLQIIFPNSEKIGEIAGFKNHEYLRFVELDTDVEHQKRVILRAMVNPDALNLPPFIEMTGRNSIVVNFYSSTDQSLTQPPDLLASRSVGELPRSVFTPDLQATEFEKNYMDAVAMIREAQEQLNTDDRIETYFKALKSLKQAALTSKNDMQIAQALKQRDLLLRTMPKLIIRNVQMSILALNLESTGAKAYPEVSKKLIKQLIHAERYATTQKQQQKIASLQSILR
;
A
#
# COMPACT_ATOMS: atom_id res chain seq x y z
N MET A 1 22.38 44.65 -34.80
CA MET A 1 21.35 44.09 -33.89
C MET A 1 21.81 42.90 -33.03
N ASN A 2 22.95 42.22 -33.32
CA ASN A 2 23.20 40.89 -32.72
C ASN A 2 23.71 40.82 -31.27
N LYS A 3 24.18 41.89 -30.59
CA LYS A 3 24.66 41.72 -29.19
C LYS A 3 23.55 41.53 -28.15
N LYS A 4 22.41 42.24 -28.26
CA LYS A 4 21.29 42.13 -27.29
C LYS A 4 20.56 40.79 -27.35
N ILE A 5 20.44 40.18 -28.54
CA ILE A 5 19.77 38.89 -28.70
C ILE A 5 20.56 37.78 -28.00
N TYR A 6 21.88 37.76 -28.17
CA TYR A 6 22.75 36.76 -27.56
C TYR A 6 22.82 36.88 -26.02
N SER A 7 22.76 38.08 -25.46
CA SER A 7 22.67 38.23 -24.00
C SER A 7 21.31 37.80 -23.44
N ILE A 8 20.22 37.98 -24.18
CA ILE A 8 18.89 37.48 -23.77
C ILE A 8 18.82 35.95 -23.88
N THR A 9 19.31 35.33 -24.97
CA THR A 9 19.34 33.87 -25.08
C THR A 9 20.29 33.23 -24.08
N LEU A 10 21.45 33.83 -23.80
CA LEU A 10 22.37 33.35 -22.75
C LEU A 10 21.73 33.46 -21.35
N ALA A 11 21.04 34.57 -21.05
CA ALA A 11 20.32 34.73 -19.79
C ALA A 11 19.16 33.73 -19.66
N LEU A 12 18.39 33.49 -20.73
CA LEU A 12 17.32 32.49 -20.74
C LEU A 12 17.87 31.07 -20.57
N PHE A 13 19.02 30.75 -21.20
CA PHE A 13 19.68 29.46 -21.08
C PHE A 13 20.26 29.25 -19.67
N LEU A 14 20.83 30.29 -19.04
CA LEU A 14 21.24 30.27 -17.64
C LEU A 14 20.04 30.13 -16.69
N LEU A 15 18.91 30.81 -16.97
CA LEU A 15 17.70 30.66 -16.17
C LEU A 15 17.13 29.24 -16.26
N LEU A 16 17.08 28.67 -17.47
CA LEU A 16 16.69 27.28 -17.72
C LEU A 16 17.65 26.26 -17.09
N ALA A 17 18.95 26.55 -17.06
CA ALA A 17 19.95 25.73 -16.37
C ALA A 17 19.84 25.82 -14.84
N CYS A 18 19.45 26.97 -14.29
CA CYS A 18 19.15 27.14 -12.86
C CYS A 18 17.82 26.48 -12.47
N LEU A 19 16.80 26.53 -13.33
CA LEU A 19 15.49 25.89 -13.10
C LEU A 19 15.53 24.36 -13.27
N ASN A 20 16.51 23.83 -14.01
CA ASN A 20 16.77 22.39 -14.14
C ASN A 20 17.95 21.89 -13.27
N GLN A 21 18.34 22.62 -12.22
CA GLN A 21 19.21 22.01 -11.22
C GLN A 21 18.44 20.89 -10.50
N PRO A 22 18.99 19.67 -10.38
CA PRO A 22 18.41 18.68 -9.48
C PRO A 22 18.43 19.26 -8.07
N ALA A 23 17.28 19.22 -7.39
CA ALA A 23 17.17 19.66 -6.00
C ALA A 23 18.26 18.97 -5.15
N PHE A 24 19.17 19.77 -4.60
CA PHE A 24 20.33 19.39 -3.77
C PHE A 24 21.00 18.06 -4.15
N ALA A 25 22.06 18.13 -4.96
CA ALA A 25 22.96 16.99 -5.15
C ALA A 25 23.48 16.46 -3.80
N PHE A 26 23.31 15.16 -3.56
CA PHE A 26 23.65 14.53 -2.27
C PHE A 26 25.13 14.75 -1.90
N PRO A 27 25.47 15.05 -0.63
CA PRO A 27 26.84 15.45 -0.27
C PRO A 27 27.90 14.38 -0.56
N GLU A 28 29.07 14.82 -1.06
CA GLU A 28 30.23 13.94 -1.29
C GLU A 28 30.92 13.48 0.00
N TYR A 29 30.88 14.31 1.04
CA TYR A 29 31.61 14.18 2.30
C TYR A 29 30.67 14.17 3.50
N THR A 30 31.11 13.61 4.63
CA THR A 30 30.35 13.56 5.88
C THR A 30 31.26 13.81 7.09
N SER A 31 30.68 13.91 8.28
CA SER A 31 31.44 14.10 9.52
C SER A 31 32.24 12.85 9.90
N ARG A 32 33.35 13.04 10.63
CA ARG A 32 34.22 11.95 11.11
C ARG A 32 33.45 10.79 11.76
N GLN A 33 32.48 11.11 12.61
CA GLN A 33 31.71 10.10 13.35
C GLN A 33 30.79 9.29 12.42
N LYS A 34 30.14 9.93 11.45
CA LYS A 34 29.31 9.27 10.43
C LYS A 34 30.17 8.37 9.54
N ALA A 35 31.33 8.88 9.09
CA ALA A 35 32.27 8.10 8.27
C ALA A 35 32.79 6.85 9.02
N LEU A 36 33.17 6.97 10.30
CA LEU A 36 33.63 5.83 11.10
C LEU A 36 32.54 4.76 11.30
N LYS A 37 31.30 5.18 11.59
CA LYS A 37 30.16 4.27 11.67
C LYS A 37 29.91 3.57 10.33
N LEU A 38 29.98 4.32 9.21
CA LEU A 38 29.71 3.77 7.89
C LEU A 38 30.79 2.78 7.45
N ALA A 39 32.06 3.07 7.73
CA ALA A 39 33.16 2.13 7.48
C ALA A 39 32.93 0.78 8.17
N ALA A 40 32.57 0.79 9.46
CA ALA A 40 32.29 -0.42 10.23
C ALA A 40 31.04 -1.20 9.75
N VAL A 41 30.07 -0.53 9.12
CA VAL A 41 28.87 -1.16 8.53
C VAL A 41 29.16 -1.81 7.18
N LEU A 42 29.98 -1.15 6.34
CA LEU A 42 30.36 -1.63 5.02
C LEU A 42 31.39 -2.77 5.06
N ASP A 43 32.11 -2.90 6.17
CA ASP A 43 33.16 -3.88 6.35
C ASP A 43 32.64 -5.33 6.21
N HIS A 44 33.47 -6.19 5.62
CA HIS A 44 33.13 -7.57 5.25
C HIS A 44 31.90 -7.73 4.31
N GLY A 45 31.37 -6.64 3.75
CA GLY A 45 30.32 -6.65 2.73
C GLY A 45 30.84 -7.02 1.33
N TYR A 46 30.03 -6.75 0.31
CA TYR A 46 30.35 -6.99 -1.10
C TYR A 46 30.08 -5.74 -1.95
N PHE A 47 31.01 -5.41 -2.84
CA PHE A 47 30.87 -4.39 -3.87
C PHE A 47 31.06 -5.01 -5.26
N LYS A 48 30.03 -4.95 -6.12
CA LYS A 48 29.99 -5.58 -7.44
C LYS A 48 30.43 -7.06 -7.42
N SER A 49 29.90 -7.81 -6.45
CA SER A 49 30.24 -9.20 -6.14
C SER A 49 31.66 -9.48 -5.63
N ILE A 50 32.51 -8.46 -5.51
CA ILE A 50 33.84 -8.56 -4.89
C ILE A 50 33.69 -8.29 -3.39
N LYS A 51 34.24 -9.16 -2.54
CA LYS A 51 34.20 -8.95 -1.09
C LYS A 51 35.07 -7.77 -0.68
N ILE A 52 34.60 -7.02 0.32
CA ILE A 52 35.30 -5.89 0.93
C ILE A 52 36.16 -6.45 2.07
N SER A 53 37.48 -6.29 1.97
CA SER A 53 38.45 -6.80 2.97
C SER A 53 38.57 -5.86 4.17
N SER A 54 38.49 -4.55 3.93
CA SER A 54 38.54 -3.51 4.96
C SER A 54 38.08 -2.16 4.42
N VAL A 55 37.55 -1.30 5.30
CA VAL A 55 37.16 0.07 4.97
C VAL A 55 37.77 1.06 5.97
N PHE A 56 38.50 2.04 5.46
CA PHE A 56 39.17 3.08 6.25
C PHE A 56 38.52 4.43 6.05
N VAL A 57 38.56 5.28 7.08
CA VAL A 57 38.15 6.69 6.98
C VAL A 57 39.36 7.54 6.62
N LYS A 58 39.19 8.43 5.63
CA LYS A 58 40.15 9.48 5.27
C LYS A 58 39.45 10.84 5.23
N ASN A 59 40.22 11.91 5.30
CA ASN A 59 39.73 13.28 5.22
C ASN A 59 40.32 14.04 4.02
N ARG A 60 39.56 15.01 3.50
CA ARG A 60 40.01 15.98 2.49
C ARG A 60 40.30 17.36 3.09
N GLY A 61 39.78 17.63 4.29
CA GLY A 61 39.98 18.85 5.07
C GLY A 61 39.84 18.57 6.58
N LYS A 62 39.47 19.57 7.38
CA LYS A 62 39.19 19.37 8.83
C LYS A 62 37.88 18.60 9.05
N ASP A 63 36.85 18.94 8.28
CA ASP A 63 35.47 18.49 8.51
C ASP A 63 34.93 17.55 7.41
N ASP A 64 35.62 17.47 6.26
CA ASP A 64 35.25 16.62 5.11
C ASP A 64 35.87 15.22 5.18
N TYR A 65 35.09 14.21 5.54
CA TYR A 65 35.51 12.80 5.59
C TYR A 65 34.86 11.97 4.48
N TYR A 66 35.63 11.01 3.96
CA TYR A 66 35.28 10.04 2.93
C TYR A 66 35.86 8.65 3.28
N LEU A 67 35.51 7.62 2.52
CA LEU A 67 35.97 6.26 2.77
C LEU A 67 37.01 5.78 1.74
N GLN A 68 37.92 4.92 2.17
CA GLN A 68 38.83 4.18 1.32
C GLN A 68 38.59 2.68 1.56
N ALA A 69 38.05 1.98 0.58
CA ALA A 69 37.86 0.53 0.66
C ALA A 69 39.06 -0.20 0.06
N ILE A 70 39.43 -1.33 0.67
CA ILE A 70 40.26 -2.38 0.07
C ILE A 70 39.34 -3.56 -0.23
N LEU A 71 39.41 -4.07 -1.45
CA LEU A 71 38.64 -5.22 -1.91
C LEU A 71 39.54 -6.46 -1.96
N ASP A 72 38.94 -7.66 -1.93
CA ASP A 72 39.67 -8.94 -1.96
C ASP A 72 40.45 -9.16 -3.28
N ASP A 73 40.18 -8.36 -4.33
CA ASP A 73 40.96 -8.30 -5.57
C ASP A 73 42.29 -7.49 -5.43
N GLY A 74 42.58 -6.98 -4.22
CA GLY A 74 43.73 -6.13 -3.92
C GLY A 74 43.56 -4.67 -4.33
N SER A 75 42.46 -4.28 -4.98
CA SER A 75 42.23 -2.90 -5.41
C SER A 75 41.84 -2.00 -4.23
N SER A 76 42.45 -0.82 -4.16
CA SER A 76 42.12 0.20 -3.17
C SER A 76 41.41 1.38 -3.83
N ARG A 77 40.19 1.70 -3.39
CA ARG A 77 39.31 2.67 -4.06
C ARG A 77 38.82 3.76 -3.10
N LYS A 78 38.83 5.00 -3.57
CA LYS A 78 38.20 6.14 -2.88
C LYS A 78 36.69 6.10 -3.08
N TRP A 79 35.94 6.09 -1.99
CA TRP A 79 34.48 6.07 -1.95
C TRP A 79 33.93 7.36 -1.34
N LEU A 80 33.10 8.07 -2.11
CA LEU A 80 32.35 9.26 -1.70
C LEU A 80 30.93 8.87 -1.31
N LEU A 81 30.25 9.64 -0.45
CA LEU A 81 28.95 9.22 0.10
C LEU A 81 27.83 9.22 -0.96
N ASN A 82 27.85 10.17 -1.91
CA ASN A 82 26.94 10.16 -3.05
C ASN A 82 27.06 8.87 -3.89
N ARG A 83 28.28 8.42 -4.19
CA ARG A 83 28.53 7.15 -4.89
C ARG A 83 28.10 5.94 -4.06
N ILE A 84 28.36 5.94 -2.75
CA ILE A 84 27.88 4.87 -1.86
C ILE A 84 26.35 4.77 -1.90
N ARG A 85 25.63 5.90 -1.91
CA ARG A 85 24.17 5.94 -2.05
C ARG A 85 23.69 5.41 -3.41
N GLU A 86 24.32 5.82 -4.51
CA GLU A 86 24.04 5.28 -5.85
C GLU A 86 24.25 3.75 -5.91
N TRP A 87 25.29 3.24 -5.27
CA TRP A 87 25.58 1.79 -5.21
C TRP A 87 24.58 1.01 -4.35
N THR A 88 24.02 1.62 -3.29
CA THR A 88 22.91 1.01 -2.53
C THR A 88 21.61 0.97 -3.33
N GLN A 89 21.33 1.99 -4.15
CA GLN A 89 20.14 2.05 -5.01
C GLN A 89 20.16 0.99 -6.11
N THR A 90 21.35 0.70 -6.64
CA THR A 90 21.57 -0.18 -7.81
C THR A 90 21.86 -1.64 -7.46
N ASP A 91 21.93 -2.01 -6.18
CA ASP A 91 22.41 -3.30 -5.65
C ASP A 91 23.89 -3.60 -5.91
N GLU A 92 24.68 -2.59 -6.28
CA GLU A 92 26.14 -2.74 -6.45
C GLU A 92 26.87 -2.85 -5.10
N LEU A 93 26.24 -2.46 -3.99
CA LEU A 93 26.79 -2.54 -2.64
C LEU A 93 25.85 -3.30 -1.69
N ILE A 94 26.32 -4.44 -1.18
CA ILE A 94 25.54 -5.38 -0.36
C ILE A 94 26.25 -5.57 0.99
N LEU A 95 25.52 -5.43 2.10
CA LEU A 95 26.08 -5.61 3.44
C LEU A 95 26.17 -7.09 3.83
N SER A 96 27.14 -7.40 4.69
CA SER A 96 27.22 -8.67 5.42
C SER A 96 26.00 -8.87 6.34
N GLY A 97 25.61 -10.13 6.60
CA GLY A 97 24.59 -10.46 7.62
C GLY A 97 23.11 -10.31 7.24
N ASN A 98 22.78 -10.26 5.95
CA ASN A 98 21.43 -9.95 5.42
C ASN A 98 20.91 -8.58 5.89
N ARG A 99 21.72 -7.54 5.69
CA ARG A 99 21.41 -6.15 6.05
C ARG A 99 21.32 -5.29 4.79
N ALA A 100 20.67 -4.13 4.89
CA ALA A 100 20.72 -3.09 3.85
C ALA A 100 21.14 -1.75 4.45
N LEU A 101 22.01 -1.03 3.75
CA LEU A 101 22.33 0.36 4.06
C LEU A 101 21.22 1.24 3.48
N VAL A 102 20.71 2.19 4.26
CA VAL A 102 19.57 3.05 3.92
C VAL A 102 19.89 4.51 4.16
N PHE A 103 19.38 5.39 3.30
CA PHE A 103 19.57 6.85 3.36
C PHE A 103 18.21 7.54 3.42
N PRO A 104 17.63 7.75 4.63
CA PRO A 104 16.25 8.21 4.79
C PRO A 104 15.97 9.64 4.31
N SER A 105 17.00 10.44 4.02
CA SER A 105 16.89 11.80 3.51
C SER A 105 17.73 11.97 2.25
N ALA A 106 17.19 12.68 1.26
CA ALA A 106 17.92 13.02 0.04
C ALA A 106 18.94 14.17 0.24
N GLU A 107 18.87 14.89 1.35
CA GLU A 107 19.69 16.09 1.63
C GLU A 107 20.74 15.87 2.72
N SER A 108 20.56 14.85 3.59
CA SER A 108 21.49 14.56 4.69
C SER A 108 22.30 13.30 4.46
N THR A 109 23.56 13.31 4.93
CA THR A 109 24.41 12.11 5.05
C THR A 109 24.08 11.24 6.28
N ASP A 110 22.92 11.44 6.91
CA ASP A 110 22.36 10.49 7.87
C ASP A 110 21.96 9.19 7.15
N PHE A 111 22.44 8.08 7.68
CA PHE A 111 22.16 6.74 7.19
C PHE A 111 21.70 5.85 8.33
N GLY A 112 20.94 4.81 7.98
CA GLY A 112 20.55 3.73 8.87
C GLY A 112 21.05 2.38 8.35
N VAL A 113 20.86 1.34 9.15
CA VAL A 113 21.03 -0.05 8.73
C VAL A 113 19.72 -0.77 8.97
N LEU A 114 19.15 -1.32 7.91
CA LEU A 114 17.98 -2.18 7.96
C LEU A 114 18.45 -3.62 8.23
N GLU A 115 18.23 -4.08 9.45
CA GLU A 115 18.32 -5.49 9.83
C GLU A 115 17.13 -6.24 9.20
N LYS A 116 17.31 -6.77 7.98
CA LYS A 116 16.19 -7.32 7.20
C LYS A 116 15.51 -8.48 7.91
N ASN A 117 16.28 -9.33 8.60
CA ASN A 117 15.73 -10.48 9.33
C ASN A 117 14.76 -10.05 10.45
N ASP A 118 15.02 -8.92 11.13
CA ASP A 118 14.10 -8.37 12.13
C ASP A 118 12.89 -7.69 11.48
N PHE A 119 13.07 -7.00 10.35
CA PHE A 119 11.95 -6.54 9.52
C PHE A 119 11.00 -7.68 9.15
N TYR A 120 11.54 -8.81 8.66
CA TYR A 120 10.73 -9.97 8.29
C TYR A 120 10.01 -10.58 9.48
N ARG A 121 10.67 -10.72 10.64
CA ARG A 121 10.03 -11.21 11.87
C ARG A 121 8.86 -10.35 12.31
N ILE A 122 8.97 -9.03 12.18
CA ILE A 122 7.92 -8.07 12.53
C ILE A 122 6.77 -8.15 11.52
N VAL A 123 7.04 -8.00 10.22
CA VAL A 123 5.97 -7.95 9.19
C VAL A 123 5.25 -9.29 9.00
N LEU A 124 5.91 -10.44 9.20
CA LEU A 124 5.27 -11.76 9.12
C LEU A 124 4.42 -12.11 10.34
N ASN A 125 4.57 -11.36 11.44
CA ASN A 125 3.74 -11.46 12.64
C ASN A 125 2.67 -10.36 12.75
N ALA A 126 2.74 -9.33 11.90
CA ALA A 126 1.75 -8.27 11.86
C ALA A 126 0.34 -8.79 11.45
N THR A 127 -0.68 -8.38 12.20
CA THR A 127 -2.10 -8.59 11.87
C THR A 127 -2.77 -7.32 11.34
N ALA A 128 -2.18 -6.15 11.62
CA ALA A 128 -2.60 -4.86 11.09
C ALA A 128 -1.39 -3.95 10.73
N PHE A 129 -1.65 -3.00 9.85
CA PHE A 129 -0.69 -2.04 9.32
C PHE A 129 -1.21 -0.60 9.50
N VAL A 130 -0.39 0.28 10.04
CA VAL A 130 -0.69 1.71 10.23
C VAL A 130 -0.23 2.48 9.00
N LYS A 131 -1.16 2.77 8.08
CA LYS A 131 -0.90 3.64 6.94
C LYS A 131 -0.89 5.10 7.38
N THR A 132 0.24 5.78 7.21
CA THR A 132 0.38 7.24 7.34
C THR A 132 0.49 7.88 5.96
N TYR A 133 -0.08 9.06 5.78
CA TYR A 133 -0.01 9.80 4.52
C TYR A 133 1.19 10.74 4.46
N GLY A 134 1.68 10.99 3.25
CA GLY A 134 2.85 11.83 2.99
C GLY A 134 2.53 13.33 3.07
N ARG A 135 3.59 14.15 3.02
CA ARG A 135 3.44 15.60 2.86
C ARG A 135 2.66 15.91 1.58
N HIS A 136 1.76 16.89 1.66
CA HIS A 136 0.87 17.32 0.58
C HIS A 136 -0.29 16.36 0.22
N ASP A 137 -0.51 15.27 0.96
CA ASP A 137 -1.80 14.54 0.91
C ASP A 137 -2.82 15.28 1.80
N ILE A 138 -4.08 15.31 1.38
CA ILE A 138 -5.19 15.91 2.13
C ILE A 138 -5.49 15.13 3.43
N LEU A 139 -5.00 13.88 3.52
CA LEU A 139 -4.97 13.06 4.73
C LEU A 139 -3.63 13.16 5.51
N GLU A 140 -2.78 14.17 5.25
CA GLU A 140 -1.56 14.42 6.02
C GLU A 140 -1.85 14.49 7.54
N ALA A 141 -0.90 14.01 8.34
CA ALA A 141 -1.01 13.76 9.78
C ALA A 141 -2.12 12.77 10.24
N LYS A 142 -3.06 12.35 9.37
CA LYS A 142 -4.03 11.28 9.67
C LYS A 142 -3.41 9.91 9.41
N SER A 143 -3.99 8.88 10.03
CA SER A 143 -3.58 7.48 9.82
C SER A 143 -4.78 6.53 9.80
N LEU A 144 -4.61 5.41 9.10
CA LEU A 144 -5.58 4.32 9.04
C LEU A 144 -4.92 3.01 9.43
N VAL A 145 -5.62 2.21 10.23
CA VAL A 145 -5.16 0.89 10.64
C VAL A 145 -5.88 -0.14 9.77
N LEU A 146 -5.14 -0.77 8.87
CA LEU A 146 -5.63 -1.66 7.82
C LEU A 146 -5.27 -3.11 8.14
N GLY A 147 -6.16 -4.06 7.85
CA GLY A 147 -5.89 -5.49 8.08
C GLY A 147 -4.81 -6.03 7.14
N VAL A 148 -3.79 -6.71 7.65
CA VAL A 148 -2.75 -7.36 6.82
C VAL A 148 -3.26 -8.68 6.28
N ARG A 149 -3.23 -8.86 4.94
CA ARG A 149 -3.59 -10.12 4.28
C ARG A 149 -2.38 -11.02 4.08
N ARG A 150 -1.30 -10.48 3.49
CA ARG A 150 0.00 -11.16 3.33
C ARG A 150 1.12 -10.19 2.96
N PHE A 151 2.33 -10.58 3.30
CA PHE A 151 3.57 -9.93 2.86
C PHE A 151 4.29 -10.82 1.84
N ARG A 152 4.88 -10.20 0.80
CA ARG A 152 5.76 -10.85 -0.19
C ARG A 152 7.00 -9.98 -0.43
N ILE A 153 8.11 -10.64 -0.74
CA ILE A 153 9.24 -10.02 -1.44
C ILE A 153 8.87 -9.97 -2.93
N LEU A 154 9.21 -8.89 -3.62
CA LEU A 154 8.99 -8.77 -5.06
C LEU A 154 9.93 -9.71 -5.79
N GLU A 155 9.38 -10.48 -6.73
CA GLU A 155 10.15 -11.34 -7.63
C GLU A 155 10.23 -10.70 -9.02
N PRO A 156 11.15 -11.14 -9.91
CA PRO A 156 11.23 -10.61 -11.27
C PRO A 156 9.90 -10.62 -12.03
N GLU A 157 9.04 -11.61 -11.75
CA GLU A 157 7.68 -11.75 -12.32
C GLU A 157 6.72 -10.59 -11.93
N ASP A 158 7.00 -9.81 -10.88
CA ASP A 158 6.13 -8.70 -10.42
C ASP A 158 6.44 -7.38 -11.17
N SER A 159 5.40 -6.70 -11.68
CA SER A 159 5.52 -5.49 -12.52
C SER A 159 6.21 -4.27 -11.88
N LYS A 160 6.44 -4.29 -10.56
CA LYS A 160 7.15 -3.23 -9.81
C LYS A 160 8.59 -3.61 -9.42
N PHE A 161 9.09 -4.80 -9.79
CA PHE A 161 10.40 -5.31 -9.37
C PHE A 161 11.59 -4.40 -9.75
N LEU A 162 11.56 -3.81 -10.95
CA LEU A 162 12.58 -2.84 -11.40
C LEU A 162 12.12 -1.38 -11.29
N ALA A 163 10.94 -1.11 -10.74
CA ALA A 163 10.45 0.25 -10.57
C ALA A 163 11.11 0.91 -9.34
N THR A 164 11.32 2.22 -9.44
CA THR A 164 11.85 3.04 -8.35
C THR A 164 10.78 3.95 -7.75
N ASP A 165 11.04 4.42 -6.52
CA ASP A 165 10.32 5.53 -5.92
C ASP A 165 10.74 6.90 -6.54
N LYS A 166 10.32 8.00 -5.91
CA LYS A 166 10.67 9.37 -6.33
C LYS A 166 12.14 9.75 -6.03
N GLN A 167 12.85 8.92 -5.29
CA GLN A 167 14.22 9.12 -4.80
C GLN A 167 15.25 8.23 -5.54
N GLY A 168 14.80 7.38 -6.46
CA GLY A 168 15.62 6.45 -7.23
C GLY A 168 15.83 5.08 -6.57
N GLU A 169 15.16 4.82 -5.44
CA GLU A 169 15.28 3.57 -4.69
C GLU A 169 14.36 2.50 -5.29
N ARG A 170 14.88 1.29 -5.54
CA ARG A 170 14.07 0.18 -6.07
C ARG A 170 13.10 -0.36 -5.03
N TYR A 171 11.85 -0.61 -5.43
CA TYR A 171 10.90 -1.37 -4.61
C TYR A 171 11.38 -2.80 -4.39
N ARG A 172 11.22 -3.32 -3.16
CA ARG A 172 11.67 -4.65 -2.74
C ARG A 172 10.56 -5.53 -2.21
N TYR A 173 9.54 -4.91 -1.63
CA TYR A 173 8.51 -5.59 -0.88
C TYR A 173 7.12 -5.15 -1.34
N VAL A 174 6.15 -6.06 -1.20
CA VAL A 174 4.73 -5.72 -1.33
C VAL A 174 3.95 -6.29 -0.15
N LEU A 175 3.16 -5.41 0.48
CA LEU A 175 2.21 -5.73 1.51
C LEU A 175 0.80 -5.70 0.90
N GLU A 176 0.16 -6.85 0.82
CA GLU A 176 -1.24 -6.95 0.43
C GLU A 176 -2.11 -6.86 1.68
N LEU A 177 -3.12 -5.98 1.62
CA LEU A 177 -4.04 -5.70 2.71
C LEU A 177 -5.41 -6.34 2.44
N GLU A 178 -6.17 -6.62 3.49
CA GLU A 178 -7.46 -7.34 3.40
C GLU A 178 -8.53 -6.54 2.62
N ASN A 179 -8.44 -5.21 2.64
CA ASN A 179 -9.27 -4.31 1.83
C ASN A 179 -8.89 -4.30 0.32
N GLY A 180 -7.89 -5.09 -0.09
CA GLY A 180 -7.43 -5.22 -1.47
C GLY A 180 -6.43 -4.15 -1.93
N THR A 181 -6.01 -3.22 -1.07
CA THR A 181 -4.88 -2.32 -1.37
C THR A 181 -3.56 -3.08 -1.37
N ARG A 182 -2.59 -2.55 -2.11
CA ARG A 182 -1.19 -3.02 -2.13
C ARG A 182 -0.25 -1.86 -1.86
N GLU A 183 0.51 -1.96 -0.79
CA GLU A 183 1.60 -1.02 -0.48
C GLU A 183 2.92 -1.62 -0.96
N PHE A 184 3.73 -0.84 -1.66
CA PHE A 184 5.06 -1.25 -2.13
C PHE A 184 6.12 -0.48 -1.36
N PHE A 185 7.17 -1.17 -0.90
CA PHE A 185 8.20 -0.58 -0.04
C PHE A 185 9.60 -0.79 -0.61
N THR A 186 10.41 0.26 -0.53
CA THR A 186 11.87 0.23 -0.68
C THR A 186 12.53 -0.21 0.64
N TYR A 187 13.86 -0.34 0.70
CA TYR A 187 14.55 -0.55 1.99
C TYR A 187 14.44 0.69 2.90
N ASN A 188 14.46 1.91 2.33
CA ASN A 188 14.27 3.15 3.09
C ASN A 188 12.88 3.19 3.75
N ASP A 189 11.82 2.83 3.01
CA ASP A 189 10.46 2.75 3.54
C ASP A 189 10.37 1.71 4.67
N ALA A 190 10.89 0.50 4.46
CA ALA A 190 10.89 -0.56 5.46
C ALA A 190 11.57 -0.12 6.77
N PHE A 191 12.71 0.58 6.67
CA PHE A 191 13.42 1.13 7.82
C PHE A 191 12.60 2.20 8.57
N VAL A 192 11.98 3.15 7.84
CA VAL A 192 11.15 4.20 8.46
C VAL A 192 9.88 3.62 9.09
N LEU A 193 9.25 2.62 8.45
CA LEU A 193 8.06 1.94 8.97
C LEU A 193 8.35 1.14 10.24
N LEU A 194 9.54 0.55 10.37
CA LEU A 194 10.00 -0.07 11.61
C LEU A 194 10.18 0.93 12.74
N GLN A 195 10.87 2.05 12.48
CA GLN A 195 11.08 3.11 13.47
C GLN A 195 9.76 3.72 13.99
N ARG A 196 8.72 3.73 13.15
CA ARG A 196 7.37 4.20 13.49
C ARG A 196 6.45 3.12 14.07
N SER A 197 6.93 1.89 14.26
CA SER A 197 6.12 0.74 14.70
C SER A 197 4.85 0.53 13.88
N ALA A 198 4.91 0.75 12.55
CA ALA A 198 3.75 0.71 11.66
C ALA A 198 3.14 -0.69 11.48
N PHE A 199 3.79 -1.74 11.97
CA PHE A 199 3.37 -3.14 11.89
C PHE A 199 2.93 -3.62 13.27
N LEU A 200 1.64 -3.91 13.42
CA LEU A 200 1.03 -4.28 14.70
C LEU A 200 0.74 -5.79 14.71
N ALA A 201 1.40 -6.54 15.60
CA ALA A 201 1.07 -7.94 15.86
C ALA A 201 -0.26 -8.03 16.63
N GLU A 202 -0.36 -7.29 17.73
CA GLU A 202 -1.58 -7.10 18.52
C GLU A 202 -2.10 -5.67 18.31
N VAL A 203 -3.42 -5.51 18.28
CA VAL A 203 -4.07 -4.21 18.03
C VAL A 203 -4.70 -3.72 19.33
N PRO A 204 -4.44 -2.47 19.77
CA PRO A 204 -5.07 -1.92 20.97
C PRO A 204 -6.60 -1.92 20.85
N GLU A 205 -7.31 -2.22 21.94
CA GLU A 205 -8.78 -2.40 21.93
C GLU A 205 -9.54 -1.16 21.40
N ASN A 206 -8.99 0.04 21.63
CA ASN A 206 -9.55 1.32 21.17
C ASN A 206 -9.36 1.57 19.65
N VAL A 207 -8.64 0.71 18.93
CA VAL A 207 -8.24 0.92 17.53
C VAL A 207 -8.98 -0.05 16.61
N LYS A 208 -9.92 0.47 15.81
CA LYS A 208 -10.65 -0.32 14.82
C LYS A 208 -9.79 -0.61 13.59
N VAL A 209 -9.65 -1.90 13.24
CA VAL A 209 -8.95 -2.36 12.04
C VAL A 209 -9.91 -2.40 10.85
N LEU A 210 -9.59 -1.65 9.80
CA LEU A 210 -10.33 -1.66 8.55
C LEU A 210 -9.89 -2.86 7.70
N ARG A 211 -10.74 -3.89 7.63
CA ARG A 211 -10.49 -5.16 6.90
C ARG A 211 -11.18 -5.25 5.54
N LYS A 212 -12.21 -4.43 5.32
CA LYS A 212 -12.99 -4.37 4.07
C LYS A 212 -13.13 -2.91 3.65
N THR A 213 -13.28 -2.68 2.35
CA THR A 213 -13.68 -1.41 1.75
C THR A 213 -15.15 -1.11 2.03
N PHE A 214 -15.50 0.15 2.20
CA PHE A 214 -16.89 0.61 2.17
C PHE A 214 -17.29 0.85 0.72
N LYS A 215 -18.34 0.18 0.23
CA LYS A 215 -18.77 0.34 -1.16
C LYS A 215 -19.87 1.36 -1.24
N VAL A 216 -19.70 2.38 -2.08
CA VAL A 216 -20.77 3.35 -2.32
C VAL A 216 -21.83 2.69 -3.20
N ILE A 217 -23.09 2.78 -2.77
CA ILE A 217 -24.26 2.25 -3.47
C ILE A 217 -24.99 3.39 -4.20
N GLU A 218 -25.25 4.49 -3.51
CA GLU A 218 -26.19 5.51 -3.96
C GLU A 218 -25.76 6.90 -3.48
N LEU A 219 -26.09 7.91 -4.27
CA LEU A 219 -26.11 9.33 -3.88
C LEU A 219 -27.55 9.77 -3.72
N LYS A 220 -27.89 10.45 -2.62
CA LYS A 220 -29.18 11.12 -2.45
C LYS A 220 -29.00 12.61 -2.20
N LYS A 221 -29.97 13.36 -2.69
CA LYS A 221 -30.13 14.78 -2.40
C LYS A 221 -30.85 14.94 -1.07
N ILE A 222 -30.27 15.70 -0.15
CA ILE A 222 -31.01 16.28 0.97
C ILE A 222 -31.42 17.68 0.52
N PRO A 223 -32.74 17.95 0.42
CA PRO A 223 -33.24 19.26 -0.01
C PRO A 223 -32.94 20.33 1.03
N LEU A 224 -33.04 21.59 0.61
CA LEU A 224 -32.88 22.76 1.46
C LEU A 224 -33.87 22.74 2.64
N GLN A 225 -33.34 22.82 3.85
CA GLN A 225 -34.04 22.90 5.14
C GLN A 225 -33.60 24.17 5.88
N ILE A 226 -34.47 24.75 6.69
CA ILE A 226 -34.12 25.89 7.54
C ILE A 226 -33.56 25.32 8.86
N GLU A 227 -32.33 25.71 9.22
CA GLU A 227 -31.71 25.28 10.48
C GLU A 227 -31.74 26.37 11.55
N ASP A 228 -31.74 27.65 11.14
CA ASP A 228 -31.96 28.79 12.03
C ASP A 228 -32.82 29.86 11.32
N GLU A 229 -34.07 30.02 11.78
CA GLU A 229 -35.03 31.00 11.27
C GLU A 229 -34.60 32.46 11.54
N LEU A 230 -33.82 32.72 12.60
CA LEU A 230 -33.40 34.08 12.98
C LEU A 230 -32.20 34.60 12.18
N ARG A 231 -31.47 33.71 11.49
CA ARG A 231 -30.25 34.02 10.74
C ARG A 231 -30.36 33.71 9.24
N GLU A 232 -31.53 33.29 8.78
CA GLU A 232 -31.79 32.79 7.42
C GLU A 232 -30.84 31.66 6.98
N ILE A 233 -30.29 30.90 7.94
CA ILE A 233 -29.33 29.84 7.65
C ILE A 233 -30.07 28.62 7.11
N ARG A 234 -29.90 28.38 5.81
CA ARG A 234 -30.45 27.23 5.11
C ARG A 234 -29.38 26.15 4.93
N ARG A 235 -29.72 24.93 5.34
CA ARG A 235 -28.91 23.71 5.23
C ARG A 235 -29.43 22.86 4.09
N PHE A 236 -28.57 22.48 3.16
CA PHE A 236 -28.84 21.42 2.19
C PHE A 236 -27.74 20.38 2.26
N GLY A 237 -27.90 19.23 1.62
CA GLY A 237 -26.89 18.18 1.73
C GLY A 237 -26.84 17.16 0.61
N ILE A 238 -25.77 16.38 0.62
CA ILE A 238 -25.60 15.17 -0.18
C ILE A 238 -25.43 14.01 0.79
N GLU A 239 -26.32 13.02 0.73
CA GLU A 239 -26.18 11.76 1.44
C GLU A 239 -25.46 10.75 0.52
N VAL A 240 -24.36 10.19 1.02
CA VAL A 240 -23.60 9.12 0.38
C VAL A 240 -23.92 7.83 1.13
N ILE A 241 -24.55 6.85 0.46
CA ILE A 241 -25.02 5.60 1.07
C ILE A 241 -24.03 4.48 0.76
N PHE A 242 -23.67 3.71 1.80
CA PHE A 242 -22.70 2.62 1.73
C PHE A 242 -23.33 1.25 2.00
N ASP A 243 -22.65 0.19 1.56
CA ASP A 243 -23.08 -1.21 1.67
C ASP A 243 -23.09 -1.78 3.10
N GLY A 244 -22.44 -1.11 4.04
CA GLY A 244 -22.31 -1.57 5.41
C GLY A 244 -22.02 -0.45 6.40
N PRO A 245 -22.03 -0.77 7.71
CA PRO A 245 -21.85 0.23 8.75
C PRO A 245 -20.44 0.82 8.71
N ILE A 246 -20.36 2.14 8.73
CA ILE A 246 -19.12 2.89 8.58
C ILE A 246 -18.43 2.97 9.94
N GLN A 247 -17.24 2.36 10.04
CA GLN A 247 -16.55 2.15 11.33
C GLN A 247 -15.42 3.16 11.60
N THR A 248 -15.57 4.39 11.14
CA THR A 248 -14.60 5.49 11.24
C THR A 248 -15.26 6.74 11.84
N SER A 249 -14.48 7.67 12.43
CA SER A 249 -15.01 8.95 12.89
C SER A 249 -15.19 9.96 11.73
N PRO A 250 -16.10 10.94 11.85
CA PRO A 250 -16.30 11.99 10.84
C PRO A 250 -15.01 12.73 10.45
N ASP A 251 -14.11 12.98 11.41
CA ASP A 251 -12.85 13.70 11.22
C ASP A 251 -11.89 13.04 10.22
N ARG A 252 -12.15 11.78 9.85
CA ARG A 252 -11.35 11.04 8.86
C ARG A 252 -11.76 11.32 7.41
N PHE A 253 -12.81 12.12 7.19
CA PHE A 253 -13.27 12.57 5.87
C PHE A 253 -12.90 14.05 5.66
N PRO A 254 -11.67 14.38 5.20
CA PRO A 254 -11.34 15.76 4.91
C PRO A 254 -12.03 16.24 3.63
N TYR A 255 -12.17 17.56 3.52
CA TYR A 255 -12.52 18.24 2.28
C TYR A 255 -11.38 19.17 1.84
N GLN A 256 -11.31 19.46 0.54
CA GLN A 256 -10.45 20.48 -0.04
C GLN A 256 -11.24 21.27 -1.10
N VAL A 257 -11.00 22.58 -1.19
CA VAL A 257 -11.40 23.37 -2.37
C VAL A 257 -10.18 23.52 -3.27
N ALA A 258 -10.29 23.07 -4.52
CA ALA A 258 -9.24 23.15 -5.53
C ALA A 258 -9.62 24.17 -6.61
N GLU A 259 -8.71 25.11 -6.89
CA GLU A 259 -8.81 26.05 -8.01
C GLU A 259 -8.20 25.41 -9.27
N LEU A 260 -8.98 25.31 -10.34
CA LEU A 260 -8.52 24.90 -11.67
C LEU A 260 -8.63 26.07 -12.63
N LYS A 261 -7.49 26.60 -13.08
CA LYS A 261 -7.40 27.63 -14.11
C LYS A 261 -7.51 26.99 -15.48
N LEU A 262 -8.74 26.89 -15.97
CA LEU A 262 -9.02 26.38 -17.30
C LEU A 262 -8.96 27.53 -18.30
N LYS A 263 -8.37 27.28 -19.46
CA LYS A 263 -8.37 28.23 -20.56
C LYS A 263 -9.72 28.11 -21.28
N ASP A 264 -10.50 29.18 -21.27
CA ASP A 264 -11.71 29.29 -22.06
C ASP A 264 -11.34 29.14 -23.56
N PRO A 265 -11.90 28.15 -24.28
CA PRO A 265 -11.61 27.94 -25.69
C PRO A 265 -12.12 29.08 -26.60
N GLU A 266 -13.13 29.86 -26.19
CA GLU A 266 -13.69 30.94 -27.02
C GLU A 266 -12.94 32.27 -26.84
N THR A 267 -12.75 32.75 -25.60
CA THR A 267 -12.02 34.02 -25.37
C THR A 267 -10.51 33.86 -25.25
N GLY A 268 -10.01 32.63 -25.09
CA GLY A 268 -8.60 32.34 -24.85
C GLY A 268 -8.06 32.81 -23.49
N ARG A 269 -8.91 33.33 -22.61
CA ARG A 269 -8.57 33.76 -21.24
C ARG A 269 -8.58 32.58 -20.29
N TYR A 270 -7.90 32.71 -19.15
CA TYR A 270 -7.95 31.71 -18.10
C TYR A 270 -9.04 32.08 -17.10
N GLU A 271 -10.05 31.22 -16.95
CA GLU A 271 -11.07 31.32 -15.92
C GLU A 271 -10.77 30.35 -14.78
N ALA A 272 -10.95 30.81 -13.54
CA ALA A 272 -10.77 29.99 -12.35
C ALA A 272 -12.07 29.27 -12.02
N GLN A 273 -12.08 27.95 -12.13
CA GLN A 273 -13.19 27.10 -11.69
C GLN A 273 -12.81 26.44 -10.37
N PHE A 274 -13.69 26.53 -9.37
CA PHE A 274 -13.46 25.96 -8.05
C PHE A 274 -14.22 24.65 -7.90
N PHE A 275 -13.52 23.62 -7.42
CA PHE A 275 -14.09 22.31 -7.15
C PHE A 275 -13.92 21.99 -5.68
N LEU A 276 -15.03 21.74 -4.99
CA LEU A 276 -15.00 21.08 -3.70
C LEU A 276 -14.78 19.59 -3.91
N GLN A 277 -13.86 19.02 -3.15
CA GLN A 277 -13.50 17.61 -3.16
C GLN A 277 -13.60 17.07 -1.73
N ILE A 278 -14.38 16.02 -1.52
CA ILE A 278 -14.53 15.36 -0.21
C ILE A 278 -14.07 13.92 -0.32
N ILE A 279 -13.15 13.54 0.55
CA ILE A 279 -12.39 12.30 0.43
C ILE A 279 -12.94 11.23 1.38
N PHE A 280 -13.35 10.11 0.79
CA PHE A 280 -13.76 8.90 1.48
C PHE A 280 -12.62 7.87 1.44
N PRO A 281 -11.74 7.79 2.45
CA PRO A 281 -10.71 6.77 2.49
C PRO A 281 -11.29 5.37 2.72
N ASN A 282 -10.57 4.33 2.26
CA ASN A 282 -10.97 2.94 2.36
C ASN A 282 -12.36 2.66 1.74
N SER A 283 -12.66 3.30 0.61
CA SER A 283 -13.92 3.15 -0.11
C SER A 283 -13.73 2.76 -1.56
N GLU A 284 -14.77 2.23 -2.19
CA GLU A 284 -14.76 1.89 -3.61
C GLU A 284 -16.13 2.09 -4.29
N LYS A 285 -16.08 2.34 -5.60
CA LYS A 285 -17.23 2.45 -6.51
C LYS A 285 -17.29 1.17 -7.35
N ILE A 286 -18.38 0.39 -7.25
CA ILE A 286 -18.50 -0.91 -7.94
C ILE A 286 -19.05 -0.75 -9.38
N GLY A 287 -19.80 0.31 -9.64
CA GLY A 287 -20.40 0.61 -10.94
C GLY A 287 -20.66 2.10 -11.11
N GLU A 288 -21.33 2.49 -12.19
CA GLU A 288 -21.77 3.87 -12.37
C GLU A 288 -22.85 4.21 -11.33
N ILE A 289 -22.58 5.27 -10.57
CA ILE A 289 -23.52 5.86 -9.62
C ILE A 289 -23.94 7.18 -10.25
N ALA A 290 -25.24 7.36 -10.47
CA ALA A 290 -25.77 8.57 -11.09
C ALA A 290 -25.47 9.79 -10.21
N GLY A 291 -24.69 10.72 -10.75
CA GLY A 291 -24.45 12.03 -10.15
C GLY A 291 -25.62 13.00 -10.39
N PHE A 292 -25.44 14.25 -9.97
CA PHE A 292 -26.43 15.31 -10.18
C PHE A 292 -25.83 16.44 -11.01
N LYS A 293 -26.52 16.85 -12.08
CA LYS A 293 -26.09 18.00 -12.90
C LYS A 293 -26.04 19.29 -12.07
N ASN A 294 -27.06 19.52 -11.22
CA ASN A 294 -27.09 20.60 -10.23
C ASN A 294 -27.77 20.10 -8.94
N HIS A 295 -27.36 20.63 -7.79
CA HIS A 295 -28.03 20.47 -6.49
C HIS A 295 -27.73 21.70 -5.61
N GLU A 296 -28.69 22.63 -5.53
CA GLU A 296 -28.42 24.02 -5.17
C GLU A 296 -27.14 24.49 -5.91
N TYR A 297 -26.15 25.08 -5.24
CA TYR A 297 -24.98 25.69 -5.90
C TYR A 297 -23.87 24.71 -6.26
N LEU A 298 -24.11 23.43 -6.04
CA LEU A 298 -23.22 22.36 -6.43
C LEU A 298 -23.58 21.94 -7.86
N ARG A 299 -22.75 22.34 -8.82
CA ARG A 299 -22.84 21.89 -10.21
C ARG A 299 -21.96 20.64 -10.40
N PHE A 300 -22.36 19.74 -11.30
CA PHE A 300 -21.61 18.51 -11.63
C PHE A 300 -21.17 17.73 -10.38
N VAL A 301 -22.16 17.31 -9.58
CA VAL A 301 -21.95 16.50 -8.38
C VAL A 301 -21.74 15.06 -8.77
N GLU A 302 -20.50 14.58 -8.68
CA GLU A 302 -20.10 13.25 -9.15
C GLU A 302 -19.17 12.55 -8.14
N LEU A 303 -19.20 11.22 -8.11
CA LEU A 303 -18.28 10.40 -7.33
C LEU A 303 -17.21 9.80 -8.25
N ASP A 304 -15.98 10.28 -8.10
CA ASP A 304 -14.81 9.78 -8.82
C ASP A 304 -13.99 8.83 -7.96
N THR A 305 -13.31 7.87 -8.58
CA THR A 305 -12.24 7.12 -7.93
C THR A 305 -10.94 7.89 -8.05
N ASP A 306 -10.20 8.07 -6.95
CA ASP A 306 -8.87 8.68 -7.00
C ASP A 306 -7.93 7.80 -7.84
N VAL A 307 -7.33 8.40 -8.88
CA VAL A 307 -6.43 7.70 -9.83
C VAL A 307 -5.04 7.51 -9.23
N GLU A 308 -4.62 8.39 -8.32
CA GLU A 308 -3.32 8.34 -7.66
C GLU A 308 -3.36 7.43 -6.42
N HIS A 309 -4.49 7.40 -5.69
CA HIS A 309 -4.61 6.74 -4.40
C HIS A 309 -5.62 5.58 -4.39
N GLN A 310 -5.11 4.36 -4.19
CA GLN A 310 -5.93 3.14 -4.13
C GLN A 310 -7.02 3.20 -3.04
N LYS A 311 -8.23 2.72 -3.37
CA LYS A 311 -9.38 2.58 -2.47
C LYS A 311 -9.76 3.90 -1.76
N ARG A 312 -9.81 4.97 -2.56
CA ARG A 312 -10.28 6.29 -2.16
C ARG A 312 -11.29 6.76 -3.21
N VAL A 313 -12.47 7.17 -2.75
CA VAL A 313 -13.50 7.80 -3.58
C VAL A 313 -13.56 9.28 -3.20
N ILE A 314 -13.72 10.13 -4.20
CA ILE A 314 -13.80 11.59 -4.06
C ILE A 314 -15.20 12.01 -4.53
N LEU A 315 -16.00 12.60 -3.64
CA LEU A 315 -17.16 13.38 -4.06
C LEU A 315 -16.65 14.72 -4.56
N ARG A 316 -16.85 14.99 -5.84
CA ARG A 316 -16.48 16.24 -6.48
C ARG A 316 -17.76 17.01 -6.81
N ALA A 317 -17.72 18.32 -6.55
CA ALA A 317 -18.73 19.26 -6.97
C ALA A 317 -18.04 20.54 -7.41
N MET A 318 -18.45 21.09 -8.56
CA MET A 318 -18.09 22.46 -8.93
C MET A 318 -18.91 23.42 -8.07
N VAL A 319 -18.26 24.46 -7.52
CA VAL A 319 -18.88 25.42 -6.60
C VAL A 319 -18.43 26.83 -6.98
N ASN A 320 -19.31 27.82 -6.82
CA ASN A 320 -18.89 29.20 -6.70
C ASN A 320 -18.36 29.44 -5.26
N PRO A 321 -17.09 29.85 -5.04
CA PRO A 321 -16.56 30.10 -3.70
C PRO A 321 -17.35 31.17 -2.95
N ASP A 322 -17.92 32.16 -3.65
CA ASP A 322 -18.71 33.24 -3.07
C ASP A 322 -20.10 32.79 -2.58
N ALA A 323 -20.48 31.52 -2.83
CA ALA A 323 -21.78 30.96 -2.47
C ALA A 323 -21.75 30.03 -1.23
N LEU A 324 -20.56 29.69 -0.71
CA LEU A 324 -20.39 28.89 0.51
C LEU A 324 -19.87 29.75 1.67
N ASN A 325 -20.80 30.28 2.46
CA ASN A 325 -20.47 31.09 3.64
C ASN A 325 -19.81 30.29 4.79
N LEU A 326 -19.91 28.96 4.76
CA LEU A 326 -19.39 28.05 5.77
C LEU A 326 -18.78 26.79 5.13
N PRO A 327 -17.74 26.19 5.76
CA PRO A 327 -17.19 24.92 5.30
C PRO A 327 -18.21 23.77 5.43
N PRO A 328 -18.09 22.71 4.61
CA PRO A 328 -19.02 21.59 4.67
C PRO A 328 -18.92 20.83 5.99
N PHE A 329 -20.07 20.51 6.59
CA PHE A 329 -20.14 19.75 7.84
C PHE A 329 -20.55 18.31 7.56
N ILE A 330 -19.71 17.35 7.98
CA ILE A 330 -19.91 15.92 7.71
C ILE A 330 -20.53 15.24 8.92
N GLU A 331 -21.75 14.75 8.75
CA GLU A 331 -22.53 14.03 9.74
C GLU A 331 -22.66 12.55 9.36
N MET A 332 -22.65 11.65 10.35
CA MET A 332 -22.84 10.22 10.12
C MET A 332 -24.22 9.79 10.60
N THR A 333 -25.14 9.59 9.67
CA THR A 333 -26.52 9.22 9.97
C THR A 333 -26.68 7.70 10.00
N GLY A 334 -27.34 7.17 11.03
CA GLY A 334 -27.96 5.84 10.99
C GLY A 334 -27.09 4.67 10.50
N ARG A 335 -25.85 4.53 10.98
CA ARG A 335 -24.88 3.45 10.69
C ARG A 335 -24.29 3.40 9.26
N ASN A 336 -25.08 3.57 8.20
CA ASN A 336 -24.67 3.24 6.82
C ASN A 336 -24.55 4.43 5.84
N SER A 337 -24.84 5.67 6.24
CA SER A 337 -24.69 6.83 5.36
C SER A 337 -23.81 7.93 5.95
N ILE A 338 -23.17 8.69 5.05
CA ILE A 338 -22.48 9.94 5.38
C ILE A 338 -23.27 11.06 4.73
N VAL A 339 -23.73 11.99 5.54
CA VAL A 339 -24.38 13.21 5.11
C VAL A 339 -23.36 14.32 5.10
N VAL A 340 -23.10 14.90 3.93
CA VAL A 340 -22.38 16.15 3.82
C VAL A 340 -23.37 17.29 3.77
N ASN A 341 -23.31 18.18 4.75
CA ASN A 341 -24.16 19.36 4.86
C ASN A 341 -23.44 20.61 4.36
N PHE A 342 -24.19 21.49 3.73
CA PHE A 342 -23.75 22.73 3.08
C PHE A 342 -24.72 23.87 3.42
N TYR A 343 -24.22 25.11 3.43
CA TYR A 343 -24.97 26.31 3.81
C TYR A 343 -24.96 27.36 2.70
N SER A 344 -26.08 28.08 2.50
CA SER A 344 -26.41 28.52 1.13
C SER A 344 -27.32 29.78 0.98
N SER A 345 -27.08 30.63 -0.05
CA SER A 345 -27.88 31.82 -0.48
C SER A 345 -28.62 31.75 -1.86
N THR A 346 -27.95 31.73 -3.04
CA THR A 346 -28.63 31.76 -4.38
C THR A 346 -27.95 30.96 -5.52
N ASP A 347 -28.76 30.53 -6.52
CA ASP A 347 -28.53 29.42 -7.50
C ASP A 347 -28.50 29.84 -9.00
N GLN A 348 -27.96 28.98 -9.92
CA GLN A 348 -28.31 28.80 -11.36
C GLN A 348 -27.38 27.79 -12.11
N SER A 349 -27.67 27.38 -13.37
CA SER A 349 -27.25 26.05 -13.92
C SER A 349 -26.96 25.87 -15.46
N LEU A 350 -26.25 24.76 -15.82
CA LEU A 350 -26.14 24.01 -17.14
C LEU A 350 -25.37 24.66 -18.35
N THR A 351 -24.78 23.99 -19.38
CA THR A 351 -24.78 22.61 -20.02
C THR A 351 -23.37 22.07 -20.50
N GLN A 352 -23.27 20.92 -21.23
CA GLN A 352 -22.08 20.03 -21.53
C GLN A 352 -21.67 19.91 -23.07
N PRO A 353 -20.95 18.85 -23.60
CA PRO A 353 -19.48 18.53 -23.70
C PRO A 353 -18.98 18.25 -25.18
N PRO A 354 -17.74 17.71 -25.49
CA PRO A 354 -17.52 16.23 -25.72
C PRO A 354 -16.06 15.59 -25.69
N ASP A 355 -16.03 14.24 -25.79
CA ASP A 355 -15.03 13.12 -26.00
C ASP A 355 -13.56 13.18 -26.56
N LEU A 356 -12.69 12.21 -26.17
CA LEU A 356 -12.12 11.07 -27.00
C LEU A 356 -10.85 10.27 -26.47
N LEU A 357 -10.99 8.92 -26.35
CA LEU A 357 -10.11 7.74 -26.70
C LEU A 357 -8.59 7.48 -26.38
N ALA A 358 -8.33 6.29 -25.75
CA ALA A 358 -7.33 5.21 -26.02
C ALA A 358 -5.78 5.41 -25.74
N SER A 359 -4.86 4.42 -25.57
CA SER A 359 -4.81 2.92 -25.73
C SER A 359 -3.54 2.22 -25.08
N ARG A 360 -3.53 0.85 -24.98
CA ARG A 360 -2.35 -0.12 -24.96
C ARG A 360 -1.38 -0.17 -23.73
N SER A 361 -0.91 -1.29 -23.09
CA SER A 361 -0.45 -2.69 -23.40
C SER A 361 1.06 -2.82 -23.74
N VAL A 362 1.92 -3.80 -23.35
CA VAL A 362 1.88 -5.29 -23.11
C VAL A 362 3.09 -5.77 -22.22
N GLY A 363 3.12 -6.98 -21.59
CA GLY A 363 4.41 -7.74 -21.36
C GLY A 363 4.55 -8.72 -20.15
N GLU A 364 5.12 -9.92 -20.35
CA GLU A 364 5.39 -11.01 -19.35
C GLU A 364 6.91 -11.25 -19.06
N LEU A 365 7.26 -12.08 -18.06
CA LEU A 365 8.64 -12.48 -17.69
C LEU A 365 8.77 -14.00 -17.33
N PRO A 366 9.96 -14.64 -17.47
CA PRO A 366 10.17 -16.08 -17.27
C PRO A 366 10.85 -16.49 -15.92
N ARG A 367 10.91 -17.82 -15.68
CA ARG A 367 11.29 -18.53 -14.43
C ARG A 367 12.80 -18.73 -14.20
N SER A 368 13.17 -19.12 -12.98
CA SER A 368 14.50 -19.62 -12.56
C SER A 368 14.47 -21.05 -11.96
N VAL A 369 15.65 -21.65 -11.76
CA VAL A 369 15.92 -23.02 -11.26
C VAL A 369 17.00 -22.98 -10.16
N PHE A 370 16.98 -23.93 -9.22
CA PHE A 370 17.97 -24.08 -8.14
C PHE A 370 18.58 -25.49 -8.07
N THR A 371 19.81 -25.59 -7.57
CA THR A 371 20.46 -26.80 -7.06
C THR A 371 20.88 -26.61 -5.60
N PRO A 372 20.87 -27.67 -4.75
CA PRO A 372 21.26 -27.58 -3.34
C PRO A 372 22.67 -28.14 -3.07
N ASP A 373 23.30 -27.69 -1.98
CA ASP A 373 23.92 -28.58 -0.98
C ASP A 373 24.45 -27.80 0.23
N LEU A 374 24.11 -28.28 1.44
CA LEU A 374 24.89 -28.29 2.71
C LEU A 374 23.95 -28.39 3.93
N GLN A 375 24.28 -29.30 4.85
CA GLN A 375 23.66 -29.62 6.16
C GLN A 375 22.41 -28.82 6.61
N ALA A 376 21.30 -29.56 6.75
CA ALA A 376 19.96 -29.10 7.12
C ALA A 376 19.89 -28.02 8.22
N THR A 377 19.78 -26.76 7.78
CA THR A 377 19.49 -25.62 8.66
C THR A 377 18.08 -25.74 9.28
N GLU A 378 17.80 -24.96 10.35
CA GLU A 378 16.44 -24.92 10.94
C GLU A 378 15.37 -24.49 9.92
N PHE A 379 15.74 -23.62 8.98
CA PHE A 379 14.91 -23.29 7.83
C PHE A 379 14.58 -24.53 7.00
N GLU A 380 15.59 -25.31 6.61
CA GLU A 380 15.39 -26.52 5.80
C GLU A 380 14.56 -27.57 6.52
N LYS A 381 14.72 -27.76 7.83
CA LYS A 381 13.86 -28.66 8.61
C LYS A 381 12.40 -28.23 8.52
N ASN A 382 12.09 -27.00 8.94
CA ASN A 382 10.72 -26.46 8.91
C ASN A 382 10.12 -26.44 7.49
N TYR A 383 10.93 -26.15 6.46
CA TYR A 383 10.50 -26.10 5.07
C TYR A 383 10.26 -27.51 4.48
N MET A 384 11.15 -28.47 4.76
CA MET A 384 11.00 -29.85 4.30
C MET A 384 9.85 -30.56 5.00
N ASP A 385 9.64 -30.32 6.30
CA ASP A 385 8.46 -30.77 7.03
C ASP A 385 7.17 -30.24 6.38
N ALA A 386 7.15 -28.96 6.00
CA ALA A 386 6.01 -28.39 5.29
C ALA A 386 5.80 -29.02 3.91
N VAL A 387 6.87 -29.25 3.14
CA VAL A 387 6.79 -29.91 1.82
C VAL A 387 6.32 -31.37 1.94
N ALA A 388 6.73 -32.08 3.00
CA ALA A 388 6.25 -33.43 3.30
C ALA A 388 4.75 -33.42 3.62
N MET A 389 4.29 -32.53 4.51
CA MET A 389 2.86 -32.35 4.81
C MET A 389 2.03 -31.97 3.57
N ILE A 390 2.59 -31.18 2.64
CA ILE A 390 1.92 -30.84 1.36
C ILE A 390 1.74 -32.09 0.48
N ARG A 391 2.75 -32.96 0.40
CA ARG A 391 2.68 -34.22 -0.37
C ARG A 391 1.67 -35.17 0.26
N GLU A 392 1.75 -35.37 1.57
CA GLU A 392 0.80 -36.19 2.33
C GLU A 392 -0.64 -35.71 2.11
N ALA A 393 -0.90 -34.40 2.22
CA ALA A 393 -2.22 -33.82 1.98
C ALA A 393 -2.72 -34.01 0.53
N GLN A 394 -1.83 -34.09 -0.46
CA GLN A 394 -2.22 -34.38 -1.85
C GLN A 394 -2.71 -35.83 -2.02
N GLU A 395 -2.11 -36.77 -1.28
CA GLU A 395 -2.43 -38.20 -1.30
C GLU A 395 -3.65 -38.56 -0.42
N GLN A 396 -3.91 -37.83 0.67
CA GLN A 396 -5.06 -38.05 1.56
C GLN A 396 -6.41 -37.97 0.84
N LEU A 397 -7.23 -39.02 0.91
CA LEU A 397 -8.56 -39.08 0.27
C LEU A 397 -9.62 -38.21 0.97
N ASN A 398 -9.55 -38.06 2.30
CA ASN A 398 -10.48 -37.21 3.04
C ASN A 398 -10.15 -35.72 2.80
N THR A 399 -11.16 -34.94 2.40
CA THR A 399 -10.97 -33.52 2.10
C THR A 399 -10.80 -32.66 3.36
N ASP A 400 -11.35 -33.08 4.49
CA ASP A 400 -11.25 -32.34 5.75
C ASP A 400 -9.85 -32.52 6.40
N ASP A 401 -9.36 -33.76 6.46
CA ASP A 401 -7.99 -34.06 6.93
C ASP A 401 -6.93 -33.37 6.04
N ARG A 402 -7.17 -33.34 4.73
CA ARG A 402 -6.35 -32.60 3.74
C ARG A 402 -6.30 -31.10 4.06
N ILE A 403 -7.43 -30.49 4.45
CA ILE A 403 -7.48 -29.07 4.83
C ILE A 403 -6.71 -28.81 6.13
N GLU A 404 -6.88 -29.67 7.15
CA GLU A 404 -6.14 -29.55 8.41
C GLU A 404 -4.63 -29.77 8.23
N THR A 405 -4.23 -30.70 7.35
CA THR A 405 -2.83 -30.94 7.00
C THR A 405 -2.22 -29.74 6.25
N TYR A 406 -2.97 -29.09 5.35
CA TYR A 406 -2.54 -27.81 4.75
C TYR A 406 -2.44 -26.66 5.77
N PHE A 407 -3.27 -26.60 6.81
CA PHE A 407 -3.09 -25.62 7.89
C PHE A 407 -1.80 -25.84 8.69
N LYS A 408 -1.44 -27.11 8.96
CA LYS A 408 -0.14 -27.45 9.57
C LYS A 408 1.02 -27.01 8.66
N ALA A 409 0.96 -27.34 7.36
CA ALA A 409 1.97 -26.93 6.39
C ALA A 409 2.13 -25.39 6.31
N LEU A 410 1.04 -24.62 6.32
CA LEU A 410 1.10 -23.15 6.36
C LEU A 410 1.78 -22.61 7.63
N LYS A 411 1.57 -23.25 8.78
CA LYS A 411 2.26 -22.90 10.03
C LYS A 411 3.76 -23.19 9.92
N SER A 412 4.14 -24.35 9.40
CA SER A 412 5.54 -24.73 9.19
C SER A 412 6.25 -23.84 8.17
N LEU A 413 5.59 -23.44 7.07
CA LEU A 413 6.13 -22.45 6.11
C LEU A 413 6.32 -21.06 6.74
N LYS A 414 5.40 -20.62 7.61
CA LYS A 414 5.61 -19.39 8.37
C LYS A 414 6.81 -19.52 9.31
N GLN A 415 6.95 -20.64 10.02
CA GLN A 415 8.09 -20.87 10.91
C GLN A 415 9.41 -20.91 10.13
N ALA A 416 9.45 -21.60 8.99
CA ALA A 416 10.59 -21.58 8.07
C ALA A 416 10.99 -20.14 7.74
N ALA A 417 10.07 -19.32 7.22
CA ALA A 417 10.32 -17.91 6.88
C ALA A 417 10.81 -17.04 8.06
N LEU A 418 10.40 -17.35 9.31
CA LEU A 418 10.89 -16.66 10.52
C LEU A 418 12.29 -17.11 10.96
N THR A 419 12.69 -18.34 10.62
CA THR A 419 14.01 -18.94 10.92
C THR A 419 15.05 -18.80 9.80
N SER A 420 14.63 -18.35 8.61
CA SER A 420 15.50 -18.08 7.47
C SER A 420 16.62 -17.08 7.79
N LYS A 421 17.77 -17.24 7.13
CA LYS A 421 18.92 -16.33 7.30
C LYS A 421 19.08 -15.31 6.17
N ASN A 422 18.48 -15.56 5.00
CA ASN A 422 18.62 -14.72 3.81
C ASN A 422 17.28 -14.52 3.06
N ASP A 423 17.22 -13.50 2.22
CA ASP A 423 16.03 -13.11 1.45
C ASP A 423 15.52 -14.24 0.52
N MET A 424 16.42 -15.07 -0.01
CA MET A 424 16.11 -16.16 -0.94
C MET A 424 15.30 -17.29 -0.28
N GLN A 425 15.75 -17.75 0.90
CA GLN A 425 15.02 -18.73 1.72
C GLN A 425 13.63 -18.21 2.10
N ILE A 426 13.53 -16.93 2.43
CA ILE A 426 12.26 -16.26 2.76
C ILE A 426 11.35 -16.24 1.55
N ALA A 427 11.80 -15.71 0.41
CA ALA A 427 11.02 -15.68 -0.84
C ALA A 427 10.49 -17.07 -1.20
N GLN A 428 11.33 -18.11 -1.13
CA GLN A 428 10.94 -19.50 -1.41
C GLN A 428 9.82 -20.00 -0.48
N ALA A 429 9.92 -19.81 0.84
CA ALA A 429 8.88 -20.20 1.78
C ALA A 429 7.57 -19.41 1.58
N LEU A 430 7.68 -18.10 1.29
CA LEU A 430 6.52 -17.25 0.99
C LEU A 430 5.84 -17.66 -0.33
N LYS A 431 6.59 -18.06 -1.37
CA LYS A 431 6.07 -18.54 -2.66
C LYS A 431 5.25 -19.82 -2.50
N GLN A 432 5.75 -20.79 -1.73
CA GLN A 432 5.00 -22.02 -1.41
C GLN A 432 3.75 -21.75 -0.56
N ARG A 433 3.86 -20.87 0.45
CA ARG A 433 2.73 -20.46 1.29
C ARG A 433 1.62 -19.86 0.43
N ASP A 434 1.98 -18.98 -0.49
CA ASP A 434 1.04 -18.25 -1.34
C ASP A 434 0.38 -19.14 -2.39
N LEU A 435 1.07 -20.19 -2.86
CA LEU A 435 0.49 -21.24 -3.69
C LEU A 435 -0.65 -21.96 -2.94
N LEU A 436 -0.42 -22.39 -1.70
CA LEU A 436 -1.43 -23.04 -0.86
C LEU A 436 -2.61 -22.10 -0.54
N LEU A 437 -2.33 -20.86 -0.13
CA LEU A 437 -3.37 -19.87 0.18
C LEU A 437 -4.30 -19.60 -1.02
N ARG A 438 -3.78 -19.72 -2.25
CA ARG A 438 -4.58 -19.58 -3.49
C ARG A 438 -5.47 -20.79 -3.78
N THR A 439 -5.10 -22.00 -3.37
CA THR A 439 -5.87 -23.23 -3.66
C THR A 439 -6.91 -23.54 -2.57
N MET A 440 -6.59 -23.29 -1.30
CA MET A 440 -7.44 -23.63 -0.15
C MET A 440 -8.89 -23.11 -0.21
N PRO A 441 -9.20 -21.88 -0.68
CA PRO A 441 -10.59 -21.41 -0.73
C PRO A 441 -11.52 -22.31 -1.56
N LYS A 442 -11.05 -22.90 -2.66
CA LYS A 442 -11.85 -23.84 -3.47
C LYS A 442 -12.08 -25.17 -2.74
N LEU A 443 -11.05 -25.68 -2.05
CA LEU A 443 -11.13 -26.93 -1.28
C LEU A 443 -12.07 -26.79 -0.08
N ILE A 444 -11.95 -25.69 0.68
CA ILE A 444 -12.81 -25.41 1.84
C ILE A 444 -14.28 -25.26 1.41
N ILE A 445 -14.58 -24.50 0.35
CA ILE A 445 -15.94 -24.38 -0.19
C ILE A 445 -16.52 -25.78 -0.52
N ARG A 446 -15.74 -26.63 -1.20
CA ARG A 446 -16.17 -28.00 -1.53
C ARG A 446 -16.39 -28.86 -0.29
N ASN A 447 -15.46 -28.84 0.66
CA ASN A 447 -15.55 -29.59 1.92
C ASN A 447 -16.83 -29.24 2.67
N VAL A 448 -17.04 -27.94 2.94
CA VAL A 448 -18.19 -27.42 3.66
C VAL A 448 -19.50 -27.77 2.95
N GLN A 449 -19.55 -27.68 1.61
CA GLN A 449 -20.73 -28.12 0.86
C GLN A 449 -21.03 -29.61 1.03
N MET A 450 -20.01 -30.47 0.97
CA MET A 450 -20.18 -31.92 1.19
C MET A 450 -20.59 -32.23 2.62
N SER A 451 -20.01 -31.57 3.63
CA SER A 451 -20.39 -31.73 5.04
C SER A 451 -21.83 -31.31 5.31
N ILE A 452 -22.29 -30.18 4.76
CA ILE A 452 -23.70 -29.75 4.89
C ILE A 452 -24.64 -30.75 4.21
N LEU A 453 -24.27 -31.27 3.02
CA LEU A 453 -25.07 -32.29 2.34
C LEU A 453 -25.13 -33.60 3.15
N ALA A 454 -24.02 -34.07 3.72
CA ALA A 454 -23.98 -35.25 4.59
C ALA A 454 -24.86 -35.06 5.84
N LEU A 455 -24.70 -33.92 6.54
CA LEU A 455 -25.52 -33.58 7.69
C LEU A 455 -27.03 -33.56 7.37
N ASN A 456 -27.42 -33.03 6.20
CA ASN A 456 -28.81 -33.02 5.75
C ASN A 456 -29.36 -34.40 5.37
N LEU A 457 -28.50 -35.35 4.97
CA LEU A 457 -28.88 -36.74 4.68
C LEU A 457 -28.97 -37.59 5.96
N GLU A 458 -28.15 -37.28 6.97
CA GLU A 458 -28.19 -37.90 8.29
C GLU A 458 -29.29 -37.32 9.21
N SER A 459 -29.77 -36.11 8.94
CA SER A 459 -30.73 -35.41 9.80
C SER A 459 -32.19 -35.85 9.61
N THR A 460 -32.52 -37.08 10.02
CA THR A 460 -33.91 -37.48 10.37
C THR A 460 -34.32 -37.00 11.78
N GLY A 461 -33.82 -35.83 12.21
CA GLY A 461 -34.26 -35.15 13.45
C GLY A 461 -33.16 -34.62 14.39
N ALA A 462 -31.89 -34.92 14.15
CA ALA A 462 -30.79 -34.41 14.98
C ALA A 462 -30.32 -33.01 14.54
N LYS A 463 -30.27 -32.04 15.47
CA LYS A 463 -29.64 -30.73 15.24
C LYS A 463 -28.15 -30.92 14.96
N ALA A 464 -27.63 -30.27 13.92
CA ALA A 464 -26.23 -30.35 13.54
C ALA A 464 -25.29 -30.08 14.73
N TYR A 465 -24.31 -30.98 14.93
CA TYR A 465 -23.38 -30.93 16.06
C TYR A 465 -22.65 -29.56 16.13
N PRO A 466 -22.81 -28.78 17.23
CA PRO A 466 -22.30 -27.40 17.29
C PRO A 466 -20.80 -27.25 17.05
N GLU A 467 -20.01 -28.30 17.33
CA GLU A 467 -18.56 -28.31 17.14
C GLU A 467 -18.16 -28.41 15.67
N VAL A 468 -18.89 -29.20 14.88
CA VAL A 468 -18.65 -29.34 13.43
C VAL A 468 -18.95 -28.01 12.74
N SER A 469 -20.08 -27.37 13.06
CA SER A 469 -20.41 -26.04 12.52
C SER A 469 -19.36 -24.99 12.90
N LYS A 470 -18.86 -24.98 14.15
CA LYS A 470 -17.75 -24.10 14.56
C LYS A 470 -16.47 -24.36 13.76
N LYS A 471 -16.09 -25.62 13.51
CA LYS A 471 -14.93 -25.98 12.69
C LYS A 471 -15.09 -25.47 11.26
N LEU A 472 -16.22 -25.77 10.62
CA LEU A 472 -16.52 -25.35 9.24
C LEU A 472 -16.58 -23.81 9.10
N ILE A 473 -17.17 -23.10 10.07
CA ILE A 473 -17.16 -21.62 10.11
C ILE A 473 -15.73 -21.09 10.20
N LYS A 474 -14.86 -21.68 11.04
CA LYS A 474 -13.44 -21.29 11.14
C LYS A 474 -12.69 -21.50 9.82
N GLN A 475 -12.93 -22.62 9.13
CA GLN A 475 -12.39 -22.87 7.79
C GLN A 475 -12.90 -21.81 6.79
N LEU A 476 -14.20 -21.49 6.78
CA LEU A 476 -14.79 -20.46 5.90
C LEU A 476 -14.23 -19.05 6.17
N ILE A 477 -14.02 -18.66 7.43
CA ILE A 477 -13.41 -17.36 7.79
C ILE A 477 -11.97 -17.27 7.25
N HIS A 478 -11.21 -18.38 7.26
CA HIS A 478 -9.91 -18.41 6.61
C HIS A 478 -10.03 -18.31 5.08
N ALA A 479 -10.93 -19.09 4.47
CA ALA A 479 -11.17 -19.06 3.02
C ALA A 479 -11.58 -17.68 2.52
N GLU A 480 -12.36 -16.92 3.29
CA GLU A 480 -12.84 -15.57 2.95
C GLU A 480 -11.67 -14.60 2.71
N ARG A 481 -10.65 -14.64 3.58
CA ARG A 481 -9.46 -13.78 3.48
C ARG A 481 -8.61 -14.05 2.25
N TYR A 482 -8.65 -15.27 1.71
CA TYR A 482 -7.82 -15.69 0.58
C TYR A 482 -8.60 -15.92 -0.72
N ALA A 483 -9.92 -15.77 -0.71
CA ALA A 483 -10.76 -15.78 -1.90
C ALA A 483 -10.22 -14.80 -2.97
N THR A 484 -10.19 -15.27 -4.22
CA THR A 484 -9.65 -14.53 -5.37
C THR A 484 -10.72 -14.06 -6.34
N THR A 485 -11.95 -14.55 -6.23
CA THR A 485 -13.08 -14.13 -7.09
C THR A 485 -14.32 -13.77 -6.28
N GLN A 486 -15.12 -12.84 -6.80
CA GLN A 486 -16.40 -12.44 -6.21
C GLN A 486 -17.36 -13.64 -6.04
N LYS A 487 -17.35 -14.59 -6.98
CA LYS A 487 -18.12 -15.84 -6.89
C LYS A 487 -17.71 -16.70 -5.69
N GLN A 488 -16.42 -16.75 -5.34
CA GLN A 488 -15.96 -17.43 -4.12
C GLN A 488 -16.45 -16.69 -2.87
N GLN A 489 -16.30 -15.35 -2.83
CA GLN A 489 -16.73 -14.54 -1.69
C GLN A 489 -18.24 -14.68 -1.41
N GLN A 490 -19.07 -14.57 -2.46
CA GLN A 490 -20.52 -14.78 -2.39
C GLN A 490 -20.86 -16.20 -1.90
N LYS A 491 -20.17 -17.23 -2.41
CA LYS A 491 -20.42 -18.61 -1.99
C LYS A 491 -20.00 -18.85 -0.53
N ILE A 492 -18.89 -18.28 -0.09
CA ILE A 492 -18.44 -18.35 1.31
C ILE A 492 -19.44 -17.66 2.24
N ALA A 493 -19.91 -16.45 1.89
CA ALA A 493 -20.93 -15.75 2.68
C ALA A 493 -22.24 -16.57 2.80
N SER A 494 -22.70 -17.16 1.69
CA SER A 494 -23.87 -18.07 1.68
C SER A 494 -23.66 -19.32 2.53
N LEU A 495 -22.46 -19.90 2.58
CA LEU A 495 -22.18 -21.06 3.44
C LEU A 495 -22.06 -20.65 4.91
N GLN A 496 -21.50 -19.47 5.21
CA GLN A 496 -21.46 -18.92 6.56
C GLN A 496 -22.86 -18.64 7.12
N SER A 497 -23.82 -18.22 6.28
CA SER A 497 -25.21 -17.99 6.69
C SER A 497 -26.06 -19.26 6.80
N ILE A 498 -25.60 -20.41 6.29
CA ILE A 498 -26.28 -21.71 6.45
C ILE A 498 -25.80 -22.42 7.73
N LEU A 499 -24.56 -22.15 8.18
CA LEU A 499 -23.96 -22.77 9.36
C LEU A 499 -24.18 -22.00 10.67
N ARG A 500 -24.74 -20.79 10.60
CA ARG A 500 -25.08 -19.91 11.74
C ARG A 500 -26.57 -19.94 12.00
#